data_AF-A0A1I0SKS0-F1
#
_entry.id   AF-A0A1I0SKS0-F1
#
_cell.length_a   1.000
_cell.length_b   1.000
_cell.length_c   1.000
_cell.angle_alpha   90.00
_cell.angle_beta   90.00
_cell.angle_gamma   90.00
#
_symmetry.space_group_name_H-M   'P 1'
#
loop_
_entity.id
_entity.type
_entity.pdbx_description
1 polymer ?
#
loop_
_entity_poly.entity_id
_entity_poly.type
_entity_poly.pdbx_seq_one_letter_code
_entity_poly.pdbx_strand_id
1 'polypeptide(L)' 'MLHNLTGWHALIVLAVLLLVFGSTKLPSLAKGVGQSLRILKDEARVTSAAPTERVASADPTADDGAPVPIRHAS' A
#
# COMPACT_ATOMS: atom_id res chain seq x y z
N MET A 1 -21.27 -2.74 -19.28
CA MET A 1 -21.61 -4.09 -18.77
C MET A 1 -20.77 -4.49 -17.54
N LEU A 2 -20.34 -3.54 -16.69
CA LEU A 2 -19.48 -3.79 -15.51
C LEU A 2 -20.14 -3.38 -14.17
N HIS A 3 -21.40 -2.96 -14.21
CA HIS A 3 -22.12 -2.36 -13.08
C HIS A 3 -22.59 -3.38 -12.02
N ASN A 4 -22.34 -4.68 -12.24
CA ASN A 4 -22.68 -5.77 -11.32
C ASN A 4 -21.51 -6.21 -10.42
N LEU A 5 -20.32 -5.59 -10.51
CA LEU A 5 -19.33 -5.62 -9.44
C LEU A 5 -19.70 -4.60 -8.33
N THR A 6 -21.01 -4.54 -8.05
CA THR A 6 -21.65 -3.82 -6.96
C THR A 6 -20.79 -4.04 -5.73
N GLY A 7 -20.21 -2.98 -5.17
CA GLY A 7 -19.20 -3.05 -4.11
C GLY A 7 -19.54 -4.00 -2.96
N TRP A 8 -20.83 -4.33 -2.78
CA TRP A 8 -21.30 -5.43 -1.93
C TRP A 8 -20.63 -6.78 -2.18
N HIS A 9 -20.51 -7.22 -3.44
CA HIS A 9 -19.84 -8.49 -3.77
C HIS A 9 -18.35 -8.44 -3.42
N ALA A 10 -17.68 -7.31 -3.68
CA ALA A 10 -16.28 -7.12 -3.32
C ALA A 10 -16.08 -7.18 -1.79
N LEU A 11 -16.99 -6.61 -1.00
CA LEU A 11 -16.97 -6.73 0.46
C LEU A 11 -17.19 -8.16 0.94
N ILE A 12 -18.11 -8.91 0.32
CA ILE A 12 -18.33 -10.33 0.64
C ILE A 12 -17.08 -11.15 0.34
N VAL A 13 -16.48 -10.97 -0.84
CA VAL A 13 -15.24 -11.67 -1.21
C VAL A 13 -14.13 -11.32 -0.24
N LEU A 14 -13.96 -10.03 0.11
CA LEU A 14 -12.98 -9.59 1.09
C LEU A 14 -13.24 -10.21 2.47
N ALA A 15 -14.49 -10.31 2.91
CA ALA A 15 -14.86 -10.95 4.16
C ALA A 15 -14.49 -12.44 4.18
N VAL A 16 -14.78 -13.18 3.09
CA VAL A 16 -14.36 -14.59 2.96
C VAL A 16 -12.84 -14.72 2.96
N LEU A 17 -12.14 -13.82 2.27
CA LEU A 17 -10.69 -13.78 2.24
C LEU A 17 -10.09 -13.51 3.63
N LEU A 18 -10.66 -12.58 4.40
CA LEU A 18 -10.26 -12.30 5.78
C LEU A 18 -10.56 -13.47 6.70
N LEU A 19 -11.62 -14.24 6.45
CA LEU A 19 -11.96 -15.42 7.25
C LEU A 19 -10.97 -16.57 7.02
N VAL A 20 -10.53 -16.78 5.78
CA VAL A 20 -9.56 -17.84 5.43
C VAL A 20 -8.13 -17.45 5.75
N PHE A 21 -7.71 -16.23 5.39
CA PHE A 21 -6.33 -15.77 5.56
C PHE A 21 -6.08 -15.05 6.89
N GLY A 22 -7.12 -14.49 7.51
CA GLY A 22 -7.01 -13.67 8.72
C GLY A 22 -6.79 -12.17 8.44
N SER A 23 -7.24 -11.32 9.37
CA SER A 23 -7.19 -9.85 9.26
C SER A 23 -5.78 -9.26 9.18
N THR A 24 -4.77 -9.94 9.74
CA THR A 24 -3.37 -9.46 9.73
C THR A 24 -2.59 -9.91 8.49
N LYS A 25 -2.96 -11.04 7.87
CA LYS A 25 -2.15 -11.65 6.79
C LYS A 25 -2.40 -10.99 5.43
N LEU A 26 -3.64 -10.65 5.10
CA LEU A 26 -3.96 -9.92 3.87
C LEU A 26 -3.21 -8.60 3.72
N PRO A 27 -3.20 -7.69 4.71
CA PRO A 27 -2.47 -6.43 4.57
C PRO A 27 -0.95 -6.64 4.58
N SER A 28 -0.45 -7.66 5.29
CA SER A 28 0.99 -7.99 5.29
C SER A 28 1.45 -8.49 3.91
N LEU A 29 0.68 -9.38 3.27
CA LEU A 29 0.96 -9.87 1.93
C LEU A 29 0.83 -8.76 0.88
N ALA A 30 -0.20 -7.91 0.98
CA ALA A 30 -0.37 -6.77 0.09
C ALA A 30 0.81 -5.79 0.16
N LYS A 31 1.33 -5.50 1.37
CA LYS A 31 2.53 -4.68 1.55
C LYS A 31 3.76 -5.30 0.90
N GLY A 32 3.99 -6.60 1.10
CA GLY A 32 5.13 -7.31 0.50
C GLY A 32 5.08 -7.32 -1.04
N VAL A 33 3.94 -7.70 -1.62
CA VAL A 33 3.74 -7.75 -3.08
C VAL A 33 3.76 -6.35 -3.69
N GLY A 34 3.14 -5.37 -3.02
CA GLY A 34 3.13 -3.97 -3.46
C GLY A 34 4.53 -3.37 -3.52
N GLN A 35 5.41 -3.73 -2.59
CA GLN A 35 6.80 -3.26 -2.59
C GLN A 35 7.60 -3.84 -3.76
N SER A 36 7.44 -5.14 -4.08
CA SER A 36 8.07 -5.75 -5.27
C SER A 36 7.58 -5.14 -6.58
N LEU A 37 6.27 -4.89 -6.71
CA LEU A 37 5.70 -4.24 -7.90
C LEU A 37 6.12 -2.77 -8.03
N ARG A 38 6.34 -2.06 -6.91
CA ARG A 38 6.80 -0.67 -6.91
C ARG A 38 8.22 -0.57 -7.44
N ILE A 39 9.12 -1.43 -7.01
CA ILE A 39 10.50 -1.48 -7.52
C ILE A 39 10.49 -1.73 -9.03
N LEU A 40 9.72 -2.72 -9.49
CA LEU A 40 9.56 -3.00 -10.91
C LEU A 40 8.94 -1.82 -11.67
N LYS A 41 7.95 -1.13 -11.10
CA LYS A 41 7.32 0.06 -11.69
C LYS A 41 8.31 1.22 -11.82
N ASP A 42 9.16 1.41 -10.82
CA ASP A 42 10.15 2.49 -10.79
C ASP A 42 11.24 2.22 -11.84
N GLU A 43 11.77 1.00 -11.92
CA GLU A 43 12.71 0.59 -12.98
C GLU A 43 12.07 0.66 -14.38
N ALA A 44 10.82 0.20 -14.53
CA ALA A 44 10.08 0.29 -15.78
C ALA A 44 9.74 1.73 -16.18
N ARG A 45 9.57 2.66 -15.23
CA ARG A 45 9.40 4.10 -15.52
C ARG A 45 10.69 4.71 -16.05
N VAL A 46 11.85 4.31 -15.53
CA VAL A 46 13.15 4.80 -16.03
C VAL A 46 13.34 4.41 -17.49
N THR A 47 12.91 3.20 -17.88
CA THR A 47 12.99 2.79 -19.30
C THR A 47 11.88 3.40 -20.18
N SER A 48 10.76 3.84 -19.59
CA SER A 48 9.57 4.28 -20.34
C SER A 48 9.36 5.80 -20.37
N ALA A 49 10.11 6.63 -19.62
CA ALA A 49 9.82 8.06 -19.47
C ALA A 49 10.93 8.98 -20.01
N ALA A 50 10.73 9.45 -21.25
CA ALA A 50 10.81 10.89 -21.53
C ALA A 50 9.74 11.63 -20.70
N PRO A 51 9.92 12.93 -20.38
CA PRO A 51 9.39 13.54 -19.16
C PRO A 51 7.87 13.65 -19.19
N THR A 52 7.20 13.03 -18.22
CA THR A 52 5.88 13.47 -17.78
C THR A 52 5.86 13.44 -16.26
N GLU A 53 5.64 14.64 -15.74
CA GLU A 53 5.61 15.08 -14.36
C GLU A 53 4.90 14.19 -13.34
N ARG A 54 5.40 14.32 -12.11
CA ARG A 54 4.66 14.42 -10.84
C ARG A 54 3.19 13.97 -10.90
N VAL A 55 2.91 12.82 -10.31
CA VAL A 55 1.66 12.65 -9.56
C VAL A 55 1.94 11.84 -8.30
N ALA A 56 1.47 12.41 -7.19
CA ALA A 56 1.24 11.81 -5.87
C ALA A 56 2.44 11.63 -4.94
N SER A 57 2.76 12.72 -4.24
CA SER A 57 2.85 12.66 -2.79
C SER A 57 1.71 11.80 -2.23
N ALA A 58 2.09 10.75 -1.51
CA ALA A 58 1.36 10.19 -0.39
C ALA A 58 2.40 9.34 0.34
N ASP A 59 3.24 10.02 1.11
CA ASP A 59 3.91 9.42 2.25
C ASP A 59 2.78 9.17 3.27
N PRO A 60 2.35 7.92 3.54
CA PRO A 60 1.60 7.68 4.74
C PRO A 60 2.67 7.67 5.81
N THR A 61 2.86 8.83 6.43
CA THR A 61 3.61 8.99 7.66
C THR A 61 3.12 7.92 8.63
N ALA A 62 3.85 6.82 8.71
CA ALA A 62 3.80 5.90 9.83
C ALA A 62 4.70 6.51 10.91
N ASP A 63 4.33 7.71 11.35
CA ASP A 63 4.81 8.35 12.56
C ASP A 63 3.60 8.41 13.48
N ASP A 64 3.37 7.30 14.18
CA ASP A 64 2.65 7.29 15.45
C ASP A 64 3.17 6.09 16.24
N GLY A 65 4.28 6.29 16.94
CA GLY A 65 4.94 5.22 17.68
C GLY A 65 6.27 5.50 18.35
N ALA A 66 6.76 6.75 18.43
CA ALA A 66 7.97 7.03 19.23
C ALA A 66 7.96 8.44 19.84
N PRO A 67 7.44 8.63 21.08
CA PRO A 67 7.65 9.86 21.79
C PRO A 67 9.06 9.91 22.40
N VAL A 68 9.77 10.99 22.04
CA VAL A 68 10.79 11.72 22.83
C VAL A 68 12.22 11.16 22.84
N PRO A 69 13.15 11.73 22.03
CA PRO A 69 14.57 11.63 22.32
C PRO A 69 14.92 12.45 23.57
N ILE A 70 15.43 11.76 24.59
CA ILE A 70 16.00 12.38 25.79
C ILE A 70 17.22 13.22 25.37
N ARG A 71 17.09 14.55 25.35
CA ARG A 71 18.25 15.44 25.28
C ARG A 71 18.94 15.48 26.64
N HIS A 72 20.00 14.70 26.76
CA HIS A 72 21.12 15.04 27.61
C HIS A 72 21.82 16.29 27.04
N ALA A 73 21.75 17.39 27.79
CA ALA A 73 22.73 18.49 27.83
C ALA A 73 22.50 19.16 29.21
N SER A 74 23.34 18.89 30.22
CA SER A 74 24.60 19.60 30.52
C SER A 74 24.39 21.11 30.55
#